data_AF-A0A952UXR2-F1
#
_entry.id   AF-A0A952UXR2-F1
#
_cell.length_a   1.000
_cell.length_b   1.000
_cell.length_c   1.000
_cell.angle_alpha   90.00
_cell.angle_beta   90.00
_cell.angle_gamma   90.00
#
_symmetry.space_group_name_H-M   'P 1'
#
loop_
_entity.id
_entity.type
_entity.pdbx_description
1 polymer ?
#
loop_
_entity_poly.entity_id
_entity_poly.type
_entity_poly.pdbx_seq_one_letter_code
_entity_poly.pdbx_strand_id
1 'polypeptide(L)'
;MARGSKKKGGSFKWPAAVRKQPPSPLTLKDAYETGRIVFEHFDQMSNREIVDREKLTITKLTLHRCCAAYRVLQNLKYTPESCPFGFGVAARLDLVEEKYQAALAKRTVDEGLSTQRLELHIAQLRQKHPRSAGKQPMPRFERALGRLAPFTDGHFNLVGDLERVSELSEEKRGQLQRRAAQLRAELERVEKALSASRGTRSGSPRAARADRAAPRAPARRTNS
;
A
#
# COMPACT_ATOMS: atom_id res chain seq x y z
N MET A 1 -8.73 -18.36 -39.14
CA MET A 1 -10.10 -18.06 -38.65
C MET A 1 -10.11 -18.19 -37.14
N ALA A 2 -10.50 -17.11 -36.46
CA ALA A 2 -10.53 -17.01 -35.01
C ALA A 2 -11.68 -17.84 -34.41
N ARG A 3 -11.42 -18.56 -33.32
CA ARG A 3 -12.46 -18.92 -32.34
C ARG A 3 -12.06 -18.34 -30.99
N GLY A 4 -12.42 -17.07 -30.80
CA GLY A 4 -12.38 -16.42 -29.51
C GLY A 4 -13.44 -17.03 -28.60
N SER A 5 -13.00 -17.75 -27.58
CA SER A 5 -13.85 -18.12 -26.45
C SER A 5 -14.18 -16.86 -25.66
N LYS A 6 -15.31 -16.22 -25.99
CA LYS A 6 -15.99 -15.27 -25.12
C LYS A 6 -16.41 -16.02 -23.85
N LYS A 7 -15.58 -15.98 -22.80
CA LYS A 7 -16.04 -16.28 -21.45
C LYS A 7 -17.14 -15.27 -21.12
N LYS A 8 -18.38 -15.77 -21.02
CA LYS A 8 -19.53 -15.02 -20.51
C LYS A 8 -19.13 -14.45 -19.14
N GLY A 9 -19.08 -13.13 -19.03
CA GLY A 9 -18.84 -12.46 -17.75
C GLY A 9 -19.98 -12.81 -16.80
N GLY A 10 -19.67 -13.57 -15.75
CA GLY A 10 -20.61 -13.77 -14.66
C GLY A 10 -21.00 -12.40 -14.10
N SER A 11 -22.29 -12.11 -14.07
CA SER A 11 -22.79 -10.86 -13.50
C SER A 11 -22.64 -10.95 -11.98
N PHE A 12 -21.64 -10.31 -11.40
CA PHE A 12 -21.52 -10.16 -9.96
C PHE A 12 -22.29 -8.90 -9.52
N LYS A 13 -22.76 -8.91 -8.27
CA LYS A 13 -23.53 -7.79 -7.71
C LYS A 13 -22.68 -7.04 -6.69
N TRP A 14 -22.45 -5.76 -6.94
CA TRP A 14 -21.77 -4.88 -5.99
C TRP A 14 -22.60 -4.71 -4.70
N PRO A 15 -21.97 -4.61 -3.52
CA PRO A 15 -22.65 -4.20 -2.31
C PRO A 15 -23.34 -2.84 -2.49
N ALA A 16 -24.57 -2.70 -1.97
CA ALA A 16 -25.34 -1.46 -2.16
C ALA A 16 -24.59 -0.22 -1.63
N ALA A 17 -23.85 -0.38 -0.52
CA ALA A 17 -23.11 0.70 0.12
C ALA A 17 -22.05 1.35 -0.79
N VAL A 18 -21.47 0.63 -1.76
CA VAL A 18 -20.45 1.19 -2.69
C VAL A 18 -21.03 1.94 -3.89
N ARG A 19 -22.36 1.93 -4.05
CA ARG A 19 -23.10 2.62 -5.12
C ARG A 19 -24.10 3.67 -4.62
N LYS A 20 -24.34 3.77 -3.31
CA LYS A 20 -25.22 4.78 -2.71
C LYS A 20 -24.61 6.17 -2.80
N GLN A 21 -25.45 7.18 -3.03
CA GLN A 21 -25.11 8.59 -2.98
C GLN A 21 -26.09 9.31 -2.02
N PRO A 22 -25.62 9.92 -0.92
CA PRO A 22 -24.22 9.99 -0.46
C PRO A 22 -23.67 8.61 -0.04
N PRO A 23 -22.33 8.41 -0.08
CA PRO A 23 -21.72 7.15 0.29
C PRO A 23 -22.04 6.81 1.75
N SER A 24 -22.58 5.60 1.96
CA SER A 24 -22.87 5.08 3.31
C SER A 24 -21.58 4.56 3.97
N PRO A 25 -21.48 4.55 5.31
CA PRO A 25 -20.40 3.87 6.00
C PRO A 25 -20.32 2.41 5.56
N LEU A 26 -19.14 1.94 5.17
CA LEU A 26 -18.94 0.55 4.77
C LEU A 26 -18.76 -0.34 6.01
N THR A 27 -19.53 -1.43 6.05
CA THR A 27 -19.32 -2.49 7.03
C THR A 27 -18.12 -3.37 6.64
N LEU A 28 -17.65 -4.21 7.55
CA LEU A 28 -16.64 -5.21 7.23
C LEU A 28 -17.12 -6.17 6.13
N LYS A 29 -18.39 -6.55 6.17
CA LYS A 29 -19.02 -7.41 5.15
C LYS A 29 -19.02 -6.76 3.77
N ASP A 30 -19.42 -5.48 3.69
CA ASP A 30 -19.36 -4.73 2.42
C ASP A 30 -17.94 -4.66 1.88
N ALA A 31 -16.96 -4.39 2.76
CA ALA A 31 -15.55 -4.30 2.37
C ALA A 31 -14.99 -5.65 1.89
N TYR A 32 -15.33 -6.75 2.57
CA TYR A 32 -14.93 -8.10 2.19
C TYR A 32 -15.50 -8.48 0.82
N GLU A 33 -16.81 -8.32 0.60
CA GLU A 33 -17.44 -8.65 -0.69
C GLU A 33 -16.92 -7.77 -1.83
N THR A 34 -16.73 -6.48 -1.57
CA THR A 34 -16.12 -5.56 -2.55
C THR A 34 -14.71 -6.01 -2.93
N GLY A 35 -13.88 -6.37 -1.93
CA GLY A 35 -12.53 -6.86 -2.16
C GLY A 35 -12.50 -8.19 -2.91
N ARG A 36 -13.41 -9.12 -2.58
CA ARG A 36 -13.58 -10.40 -3.27
C ARG A 36 -13.93 -10.20 -4.74
N ILE A 37 -14.92 -9.35 -5.04
CA ILE A 37 -15.32 -9.02 -6.42
C ILE A 37 -14.15 -8.45 -7.22
N VAL A 38 -13.39 -7.51 -6.65
CA VAL A 38 -12.21 -6.94 -7.32
C VAL A 38 -11.18 -8.02 -7.64
N PHE A 39 -10.89 -8.90 -6.68
CA PHE A 39 -9.91 -9.96 -6.84
C PHE A 39 -10.35 -11.00 -7.89
N GLU A 40 -11.61 -11.42 -7.89
CA GLU A 40 -12.13 -12.45 -8.80
C GLU A 40 -12.38 -11.95 -10.24
N HIS A 41 -12.73 -10.68 -10.41
CA HIS A 41 -13.23 -10.16 -11.70
C HIS A 41 -12.38 -9.04 -12.32
N PHE A 42 -11.49 -8.41 -11.55
CA PHE A 42 -10.76 -7.21 -11.97
C PHE A 42 -9.24 -7.28 -11.70
N ASP A 43 -8.67 -8.48 -11.58
CA ASP A 43 -7.24 -8.72 -11.25
C ASP A 43 -6.23 -7.93 -12.10
N GLN A 44 -6.59 -7.58 -13.34
CA GLN A 44 -5.72 -6.87 -14.28
C GLN A 44 -6.00 -5.36 -14.39
N MET A 45 -6.96 -4.82 -13.64
CA MET A 45 -7.34 -3.41 -13.68
C MET A 45 -6.85 -2.64 -12.45
N SER A 46 -6.49 -1.37 -12.64
CA SER A 46 -6.19 -0.50 -11.51
C SER A 46 -7.46 -0.10 -10.77
N ASN A 47 -7.35 0.15 -9.46
CA ASN A 47 -8.48 0.62 -8.64
C ASN A 47 -9.15 1.88 -9.17
N ARG A 48 -8.41 2.77 -9.85
CA ARG A 48 -8.98 3.97 -10.47
C ARG A 48 -9.89 3.58 -11.63
N GLU A 49 -9.40 2.75 -12.53
CA GLU A 49 -10.17 2.29 -13.68
C GLU A 49 -11.41 1.50 -13.25
N ILE A 50 -11.33 0.72 -12.17
CA ILE A 50 -12.50 0.00 -11.63
C ILE A 50 -13.56 1.00 -11.15
N VAL A 51 -13.18 2.00 -10.33
CA VAL A 51 -14.12 3.01 -9.83
C VAL A 51 -14.79 3.76 -10.98
N ASP A 52 -14.00 4.19 -11.96
CA ASP A 52 -14.49 4.98 -13.10
C ASP A 52 -15.39 4.14 -14.03
N ARG A 53 -14.97 2.92 -14.37
CA ARG A 53 -15.71 1.99 -15.24
C ARG A 53 -17.02 1.52 -14.61
N GLU A 54 -16.98 1.15 -13.34
CA GLU A 54 -18.13 0.59 -12.62
C GLU A 54 -19.00 1.67 -11.98
N LYS A 55 -18.64 2.95 -12.15
CA LYS A 55 -19.32 4.13 -11.62
C LYS A 55 -19.58 4.00 -10.11
N LEU A 56 -18.58 3.56 -9.36
CA LEU A 56 -18.69 3.40 -7.92
C LEU A 56 -18.69 4.78 -7.24
N THR A 57 -19.47 4.93 -6.18
CA THR A 57 -19.53 6.20 -5.42
C THR A 57 -18.40 6.33 -4.39
N ILE A 58 -17.64 5.25 -4.18
CA ILE A 58 -16.50 5.21 -3.27
C ILE A 58 -15.20 5.65 -3.94
N THR A 59 -14.27 6.20 -3.15
CA THR A 59 -12.97 6.63 -3.66
C THR A 59 -12.05 5.45 -4.00
N LYS A 60 -11.06 5.68 -4.88
CA LYS A 60 -9.96 4.73 -5.16
C LYS A 60 -9.25 4.23 -3.88
N LEU A 61 -9.13 5.09 -2.87
CA LEU A 61 -8.50 4.75 -1.59
C LEU A 61 -9.40 3.83 -0.75
N THR A 62 -10.71 4.07 -0.77
CA THR A 62 -11.68 3.20 -0.12
C THR A 62 -11.67 1.81 -0.77
N LEU A 63 -11.67 1.74 -2.10
CA LEU A 63 -11.58 0.47 -2.82
C LEU A 63 -10.29 -0.30 -2.49
N HIS A 64 -9.16 0.40 -2.41
CA HIS A 64 -7.89 -0.19 -1.97
C HIS A 64 -8.00 -0.80 -0.56
N ARG A 65 -8.65 -0.10 0.38
CA ARG A 65 -8.87 -0.60 1.75
C ARG A 65 -9.79 -1.82 1.78
N CYS A 66 -10.81 -1.89 0.92
CA CYS A 66 -11.66 -3.08 0.79
C CYS A 66 -10.83 -4.30 0.34
N CYS A 67 -9.97 -4.12 -0.67
CA CYS A 67 -9.06 -5.18 -1.12
C CYS A 67 -8.07 -5.61 -0.02
N ALA A 68 -7.57 -4.65 0.75
CA ALA A 68 -6.70 -4.91 1.91
C ALA A 68 -7.41 -5.74 2.99
N ALA A 69 -8.65 -5.38 3.34
CA ALA A 69 -9.45 -6.12 4.30
C ALA A 69 -9.71 -7.55 3.84
N TYR A 70 -10.09 -7.75 2.57
CA TYR A 70 -10.28 -9.09 1.99
C TYR A 70 -9.01 -9.96 2.11
N ARG A 71 -7.85 -9.45 1.72
CA ARG A 71 -6.57 -10.18 1.84
C ARG A 71 -6.24 -10.55 3.28
N VAL A 72 -6.40 -9.62 4.22
CA VAL A 72 -6.12 -9.89 5.64
C VAL A 72 -7.05 -10.97 6.19
N LEU A 73 -8.35 -10.91 5.87
CA LEU A 73 -9.30 -11.93 6.28
C LEU A 73 -8.94 -13.30 5.70
N GLN A 74 -8.52 -13.37 4.43
CA GLN A 74 -8.03 -14.60 3.81
C GLN A 74 -6.77 -15.15 4.51
N ASN A 75 -5.78 -14.31 4.76
CA ASN A 75 -4.53 -14.68 5.43
C ASN A 75 -4.77 -15.21 6.86
N LEU A 76 -5.70 -14.57 7.58
CA LEU A 76 -6.06 -14.94 8.95
C LEU A 76 -7.13 -16.03 9.02
N LYS A 77 -7.63 -16.50 7.86
CA LYS A 77 -8.71 -17.48 7.74
C LYS A 77 -9.99 -17.06 8.49
N TYR A 78 -10.29 -15.77 8.48
CA TYR A 78 -11.52 -15.21 9.03
C TYR A 78 -12.57 -14.96 7.96
N THR A 79 -13.82 -15.15 8.34
CA THR A 79 -14.99 -14.64 7.61
C THR A 79 -15.44 -13.31 8.23
N PRO A 80 -16.21 -12.46 7.51
CA PRO A 80 -16.76 -11.25 8.11
C PRO A 80 -17.55 -11.50 9.39
N GLU A 81 -18.28 -12.62 9.47
CA GLU A 81 -19.09 -13.04 10.61
C GLU A 81 -18.24 -13.53 11.79
N SER A 82 -17.09 -14.16 11.54
CA SER A 82 -16.20 -14.71 12.56
C SER A 82 -15.05 -13.77 12.95
N CYS A 83 -14.97 -12.59 12.34
CA CYS A 83 -13.85 -11.66 12.52
C CYS A 83 -14.04 -10.82 13.80
N PRO A 84 -13.11 -10.90 14.77
CA PRO A 84 -13.26 -10.21 16.06
C PRO A 84 -12.97 -8.69 16.01
N PHE A 85 -12.67 -8.15 14.83
CA PHE A 85 -12.35 -6.73 14.64
C PHE A 85 -13.03 -6.15 13.39
N GLY A 86 -13.23 -4.84 13.38
CA GLY A 86 -13.90 -4.15 12.27
C GLY A 86 -13.00 -3.85 11.05
N PHE A 87 -13.64 -3.32 10.00
CA PHE A 87 -13.00 -2.94 8.73
C PHE A 87 -11.75 -2.07 8.90
N GLY A 88 -11.79 -1.09 9.82
CA GLY A 88 -10.68 -0.18 10.05
C GLY A 88 -9.40 -0.87 10.54
N VAL A 89 -9.53 -1.96 11.30
CA VAL A 89 -8.39 -2.78 11.78
C VAL A 89 -7.90 -3.67 10.64
N ALA A 90 -8.81 -4.37 9.96
CA ALA A 90 -8.48 -5.24 8.83
C ALA A 90 -7.66 -4.51 7.76
N ALA A 91 -8.09 -3.32 7.35
CA ALA A 91 -7.39 -2.53 6.34
C ALA A 91 -5.98 -2.07 6.78
N ARG A 92 -5.72 -1.95 8.09
CA ARG A 92 -4.43 -1.53 8.64
C ARG A 92 -3.47 -2.69 8.80
N LEU A 93 -3.96 -3.86 9.18
CA LEU A 93 -3.15 -5.08 9.27
C LEU A 93 -2.50 -5.45 7.93
N ASP A 94 -3.09 -5.06 6.79
CA ASP A 94 -2.47 -5.26 5.48
C ASP A 94 -1.16 -4.47 5.31
N LEU A 95 -0.88 -3.48 6.17
CA LEU A 95 0.36 -2.71 6.12
C LEU A 95 1.57 -3.47 6.70
N VAL A 96 1.36 -4.61 7.37
CA VAL A 96 2.43 -5.48 7.88
C VAL A 96 2.51 -6.79 7.09
N GLU A 97 3.64 -7.48 7.17
CA GLU A 97 3.80 -8.80 6.54
C GLU A 97 2.83 -9.82 7.15
N GLU A 98 2.37 -10.76 6.32
CA GLU A 98 1.40 -11.80 6.69
C GLU A 98 1.77 -12.54 7.98
N LYS A 99 3.05 -12.90 8.13
CA LYS A 99 3.55 -13.61 9.32
C LYS A 99 3.36 -12.86 10.64
N TYR A 100 3.21 -11.53 10.61
CA TYR A 100 2.96 -10.69 11.79
C TYR A 100 1.48 -10.33 11.97
N GLN A 101 0.63 -10.54 10.96
CA GLN A 101 -0.77 -10.13 10.99
C GLN A 101 -1.52 -10.85 12.11
N ALA A 102 -1.33 -12.16 12.28
CA ALA A 102 -2.05 -12.94 13.29
C ALA A 102 -1.73 -12.49 14.72
N ALA A 103 -0.45 -12.31 15.03
CA ALA A 103 -0.01 -11.84 16.35
C ALA A 103 -0.53 -10.42 16.65
N LEU A 104 -0.46 -9.51 15.67
CA LEU A 104 -0.94 -8.14 15.84
C LEU A 104 -2.48 -8.07 15.92
N ALA A 105 -3.19 -8.89 15.16
CA ALA A 105 -4.65 -8.99 15.22
C ALA A 105 -5.12 -9.48 16.60
N LYS A 106 -4.52 -10.57 17.09
CA LYS A 106 -4.80 -11.09 18.44
C LYS A 106 -4.56 -10.02 19.50
N ARG A 107 -3.39 -9.38 19.47
CA ARG A 107 -3.06 -8.29 20.39
C ARG A 107 -4.04 -7.13 20.33
N THR A 108 -4.50 -6.77 19.13
CA THR A 108 -5.48 -5.69 18.94
C THR A 108 -6.81 -6.00 19.65
N VAL A 109 -7.25 -7.25 19.59
CA VAL A 109 -8.48 -7.71 20.24
C VAL A 109 -8.28 -7.83 21.75
N ASP A 110 -7.23 -8.52 22.19
CA ASP A 110 -6.96 -8.80 23.61
C ASP A 110 -6.71 -7.51 24.42
N GLU A 111 -5.95 -6.55 23.86
CA GLU A 111 -5.61 -5.29 24.54
C GLU A 111 -6.61 -4.15 24.21
N GLY A 112 -7.63 -4.40 23.38
CA GLY A 112 -8.59 -3.38 22.95
C GLY A 112 -7.91 -2.18 22.28
N LEU A 113 -6.91 -2.42 21.43
CA LEU A 113 -6.09 -1.35 20.88
C LEU A 113 -6.94 -0.38 20.06
N SER A 114 -6.84 0.91 20.38
CA SER A 114 -7.39 1.96 19.54
C SER A 114 -6.70 1.95 18.17
N THR A 115 -7.40 2.48 17.17
CA THR A 115 -6.89 2.59 15.81
C THR A 115 -5.53 3.32 15.76
N GLN A 116 -5.33 4.33 16.59
CA GLN A 116 -4.08 5.08 16.69
C GLN A 116 -2.95 4.23 17.30
N ARG A 117 -3.23 3.47 18.36
CA ARG A 117 -2.25 2.56 18.97
C ARG A 117 -1.83 1.45 18.01
N LEU A 118 -2.77 0.90 17.26
CA LEU A 118 -2.47 -0.06 16.19
C LEU A 118 -1.52 0.53 15.14
N GLU A 119 -1.74 1.78 14.71
CA GLU A 119 -0.84 2.46 13.75
C GLU A 119 0.58 2.63 14.29
N LEU A 120 0.75 2.90 15.59
CA LEU A 120 2.07 2.98 16.23
C LEU A 120 2.80 1.62 16.19
N HIS A 121 2.11 0.52 16.52
CA HIS A 121 2.69 -0.82 16.44
C HIS A 121 3.06 -1.22 15.01
N ILE A 122 2.21 -0.88 14.03
CA ILE A 122 2.50 -1.09 12.61
C ILE A 122 3.74 -0.30 12.20
N ALA A 123 3.87 0.96 12.62
CA ALA A 123 5.03 1.78 12.31
C ALA A 123 6.33 1.16 12.86
N GLN A 124 6.32 0.68 14.10
CA GLN A 124 7.45 -0.02 14.72
C GLN A 124 7.80 -1.32 13.98
N LEU A 125 6.80 -2.12 13.63
CA LEU A 125 7.02 -3.37 12.87
C LEU A 125 7.60 -3.10 11.49
N ARG A 126 7.13 -2.05 10.80
CA ARG A 126 7.62 -1.67 9.46
C ARG A 126 9.04 -1.11 9.48
N GLN A 127 9.47 -0.48 10.57
CA GLN A 127 10.85 -0.05 10.74
C GLN A 127 11.79 -1.25 10.91
N LYS A 128 11.38 -2.26 11.68
CA LYS A 128 12.16 -3.49 11.93
C LYS A 128 12.13 -4.46 10.76
N HIS A 129 11.00 -4.54 10.09
CA HIS A 129 10.73 -5.47 8.99
C HIS A 129 10.07 -4.70 7.85
N PRO A 130 10.86 -3.94 7.08
CA PRO A 130 10.35 -3.28 5.89
C PRO A 130 9.87 -4.36 4.92
N ARG A 131 8.58 -4.33 4.60
CA ARG A 131 7.99 -5.24 3.63
C ARG A 131 8.72 -5.11 2.29
N SER A 132 8.96 -6.23 1.60
CA SER A 132 9.60 -6.24 0.29
C SER A 132 8.93 -5.26 -0.67
N ALA A 133 9.73 -4.56 -1.47
CA ALA A 133 9.32 -3.44 -2.32
C ALA A 133 8.37 -3.85 -3.45
N GLY A 134 7.12 -4.13 -3.12
CA GLY A 134 5.99 -3.99 -4.03
C GLY A 134 5.56 -2.53 -4.09
N LYS A 135 5.01 -2.09 -5.23
CA LYS A 135 4.43 -0.76 -5.46
C LYS A 135 3.22 -0.54 -4.54
N GLN A 136 3.46 -0.31 -3.26
CA GLN A 136 2.46 0.26 -2.38
C GLN A 136 2.34 1.74 -2.76
N PRO A 137 1.14 2.22 -3.09
CA PRO A 137 0.93 3.65 -3.16
C PRO A 137 1.33 4.22 -1.79
N MET A 138 2.13 5.26 -1.79
CA MET A 138 2.37 6.07 -0.61
C MET A 138 1.49 7.31 -0.71
N PRO A 139 0.18 7.26 -0.35
CA PRO A 139 -0.71 8.42 -0.45
C PRO A 139 -0.14 9.68 0.24
N ARG A 140 0.66 9.52 1.29
CA ARG A 140 1.33 10.63 1.96
C ARG A 140 2.48 11.21 1.13
N PHE A 141 3.21 10.37 0.40
CA PHE A 141 4.27 10.81 -0.52
C PHE A 141 3.69 11.45 -1.78
N GLU A 142 2.65 10.87 -2.39
CA GLU A 142 1.93 11.50 -3.51
C GLU A 142 1.32 12.86 -3.10
N ARG A 143 0.77 12.96 -1.88
CA ARG A 143 0.32 14.24 -1.32
C ARG A 143 1.48 15.20 -1.07
N ALA A 144 2.64 14.72 -0.62
CA ALA A 144 3.82 15.55 -0.44
C ALA A 144 4.34 16.07 -1.79
N LEU A 145 4.39 15.22 -2.83
CA LEU A 145 4.72 15.61 -4.20
C LEU A 145 3.73 16.64 -4.74
N GLY A 146 2.42 16.44 -4.55
CA GLY A 146 1.41 17.41 -4.96
C GLY A 146 1.51 18.76 -4.22
N ARG A 147 2.06 18.80 -3.00
CA ARG A 147 2.35 20.04 -2.27
C ARG A 147 3.62 20.72 -2.74
N LEU A 148 4.59 19.97 -3.28
CA LEU A 148 5.84 20.49 -3.82
C LEU A 148 5.69 21.00 -5.27
N ALA A 149 4.80 20.38 -6.05
CA ALA A 149 4.60 20.71 -7.47
C ALA A 149 4.40 22.22 -7.74
N PRO A 150 3.56 22.97 -6.98
CA PRO A 150 3.36 24.41 -7.17
C PRO A 150 4.61 25.29 -7.00
N PHE A 151 5.65 24.78 -6.31
CA PHE A 151 6.91 25.49 -6.12
C PHE A 151 7.91 25.20 -7.25
N THR A 152 7.68 24.14 -8.02
CA THR A 152 8.56 23.72 -9.13
C THR A 152 8.01 24.09 -10.51
N ASP A 153 6.69 24.25 -10.65
CA ASP A 153 6.01 24.64 -11.89
C ASP A 153 5.85 26.17 -12.02
N GLY A 154 6.39 26.94 -11.07
CA GLY A 154 6.40 28.40 -11.09
C GLY A 154 5.12 29.06 -10.56
N HIS A 155 4.15 28.29 -10.04
CA HIS A 155 2.91 28.85 -9.48
C HIS A 155 3.15 29.70 -8.21
N PHE A 156 4.21 29.38 -7.45
CA PHE A 156 4.73 30.25 -6.39
C PHE A 156 6.13 30.72 -6.75
N ASN A 157 6.29 32.02 -7.05
CA ASN A 157 7.59 32.62 -7.31
C ASN A 157 8.24 33.08 -6.01
N LEU A 158 8.67 32.12 -5.18
CA LEU A 158 9.32 32.42 -3.89
C LEU A 158 10.52 33.35 -4.04
N VAL A 159 11.26 33.26 -5.13
CA VAL A 159 12.43 34.12 -5.39
C VAL A 159 11.99 35.53 -5.80
N GLY A 160 10.98 35.66 -6.67
CA GLY A 160 10.40 36.96 -7.03
C GLY A 160 9.66 37.66 -5.88
N ASP A 161 9.04 36.91 -4.98
CA ASP A 161 8.44 37.46 -3.76
C ASP A 161 9.52 37.90 -2.74
N LEU A 162 10.72 37.33 -2.81
CA LEU A 162 11.90 37.76 -2.04
C LEU A 162 12.59 38.99 -2.63
N GLU A 163 12.28 39.44 -3.84
CA GLU A 163 12.74 40.76 -4.31
C GLU A 163 12.10 41.91 -3.51
N ARG A 164 11.03 41.62 -2.75
CA ARG A 164 10.42 42.51 -1.73
C ARG A 164 11.01 42.33 -0.32
N VAL A 165 12.17 41.69 -0.18
CA VAL A 165 12.83 41.43 1.12
C VAL A 165 13.08 42.70 1.96
N SER A 166 13.15 43.86 1.33
CA SER A 166 13.20 45.17 2.01
C SER A 166 11.96 45.48 2.85
N GLU A 167 10.81 44.86 2.57
CA GLU A 167 9.56 45.00 3.33
C GLU A 167 9.51 44.08 4.57
N LEU A 168 10.48 43.18 4.73
CA LEU A 168 10.52 42.22 5.83
C LEU A 168 11.39 42.73 6.99
N SER A 169 10.87 42.63 8.21
CA SER A 169 11.67 42.85 9.41
C SER A 169 12.85 41.86 9.47
N GLU A 170 13.93 42.26 10.11
CA GLU A 170 15.15 41.44 10.27
C GLU A 170 14.85 40.10 10.95
N GLU A 171 13.92 40.10 11.90
CA GLU A 171 13.44 38.89 12.57
C GLU A 171 12.75 37.91 11.59
N LYS A 172 11.86 38.41 10.73
CA LYS A 172 11.18 37.60 9.71
C LYS A 172 12.17 37.05 8.68
N ARG A 173 13.17 37.85 8.28
CA ARG A 173 14.28 37.41 7.43
C ARG A 173 15.06 36.26 8.07
N GLY A 174 15.45 36.38 9.34
CA GLY A 174 16.15 35.32 10.07
C GLY A 174 15.31 34.05 10.27
N GLN A 175 13.99 34.16 10.42
CA GLN A 175 13.09 33.01 10.46
C GLN A 175 13.00 32.31 9.10
N LEU A 176 12.88 33.06 8.01
CA LEU A 176 12.86 32.52 6.65
C LEU A 176 14.16 31.81 6.30
N GLN A 177 15.32 32.39 6.62
CA GLN A 177 16.63 31.76 6.41
C GLN A 177 16.76 30.44 7.17
N ARG A 178 16.33 30.40 8.44
CA ARG A 178 16.33 29.16 9.24
C ARG A 178 15.43 28.09 8.65
N ARG A 179 14.22 28.44 8.20
CA ARG A 179 13.30 27.50 7.54
C ARG A 179 13.83 27.00 6.21
N ALA A 180 14.47 27.87 5.42
CA ALA A 180 15.10 27.50 4.15
C ALA A 180 16.26 26.52 4.37
N ALA A 181 17.12 26.76 5.37
CA ALA A 181 18.21 25.87 5.74
C ALA A 181 17.70 24.49 6.20
N GLN A 182 16.65 24.45 7.02
CA GLN A 182 16.00 23.21 7.45
C GLN A 182 15.42 22.44 6.26
N LEU A 183 14.71 23.12 5.35
CA LEU A 183 14.14 22.51 4.16
C LEU A 183 15.24 21.93 3.25
N ARG A 184 16.34 22.65 3.06
CA ARG A 184 17.50 22.17 2.30
C ARG A 184 18.07 20.88 2.90
N ALA A 185 18.30 20.85 4.21
CA ALA A 185 18.84 19.68 4.89
C ALA A 185 17.92 18.45 4.74
N GLU A 186 16.60 18.63 4.82
CA GLU A 186 15.63 17.56 4.61
C GLU A 186 15.61 17.09 3.14
N LEU A 187 15.66 18.00 2.17
CA LEU A 187 15.72 17.65 0.76
C LEU A 187 17.02 16.89 0.41
N GLU A 188 18.17 17.30 0.95
CA GLU A 188 19.43 16.58 0.79
C GLU A 188 19.38 15.15 1.36
N ARG A 189 18.70 14.95 2.50
CA ARG A 189 18.48 13.59 3.07
C ARG A 189 17.61 12.74 2.15
N VAL A 190 16.55 13.33 1.58
CA VAL A 190 15.68 12.65 0.61
C VAL A 190 16.45 12.27 -0.64
N GLU A 191 17.25 13.18 -1.20
CA GLU A 191 18.06 12.94 -2.39
C GLU A 191 19.10 11.84 -2.17
N LYS A 192 19.79 11.85 -1.02
CA LYS A 192 20.71 10.77 -0.62
C LYS A 192 20.01 9.43 -0.53
N ALA A 193 18.82 9.38 0.08
CA ALA A 193 18.04 8.14 0.18
C ALA A 193 17.59 7.62 -1.20
N LEU A 194 17.15 8.50 -2.10
CA LEU A 194 16.76 8.15 -3.46
C LEU A 194 17.94 7.67 -4.30
N SER A 195 19.12 8.27 -4.12
CA SER A 195 20.35 7.91 -4.84
C SER A 195 20.93 6.58 -4.37
N ALA A 196 20.92 6.32 -3.05
CA ALA A 196 21.33 5.02 -2.49
C ALA A 196 20.45 3.86 -2.99
N SER A 197 19.19 4.15 -3.32
CA SER A 197 18.22 3.18 -3.84
C SER A 197 18.46 2.77 -5.30
N ARG A 198 19.32 3.49 -6.05
CA ARG A 198 19.68 3.12 -7.43
C ARG A 198 20.76 2.03 -7.50
N GLY A 199 21.48 1.75 -6.41
CA GLY A 199 22.61 0.80 -6.38
C GLY A 199 22.28 -0.66 -6.10
N THR A 200 21.02 -1.01 -5.80
CA THR A 200 20.61 -2.39 -5.39
C THR A 200 19.65 -3.07 -6.39
N ARG A 201 19.78 -2.74 -7.68
CA ARG A 201 19.17 -3.51 -8.79
C ARG A 201 20.25 -4.06 -9.72
N SER A 202 21.07 -4.95 -9.21
CA SER A 202 21.81 -5.92 -10.01
C SER A 202 22.20 -7.08 -9.11
N GLY A 203 21.94 -8.31 -9.55
CA GLY A 203 22.23 -9.52 -8.78
C GLY A 203 21.01 -10.14 -8.11
N SER A 204 20.07 -10.63 -8.91
CA SER A 204 19.21 -11.73 -8.46
C SER A 204 20.07 -13.00 -8.48
N PRO A 205 20.40 -13.65 -7.34
CA PRO A 205 21.04 -14.95 -7.37
C PRO A 205 19.92 -16.00 -7.49
N ARG A 206 19.25 -16.02 -8.66
CA ARG A 206 18.30 -17.08 -9.02
C ARG A 206 18.75 -17.81 -10.29
N ALA A 207 20.04 -18.06 -10.39
CA ALA A 207 20.66 -18.94 -11.37
C ALA A 207 21.89 -19.64 -10.76
N ALA A 208 21.67 -20.42 -9.70
CA ALA A 208 22.66 -21.37 -9.19
C ALA A 208 21.95 -22.49 -8.42
N ARG A 209 21.04 -23.20 -9.08
CA ARG A 209 20.52 -24.50 -8.62
C ARG A 209 19.88 -25.26 -9.78
N ALA A 210 20.70 -25.55 -10.77
CA ALA A 210 20.52 -26.66 -11.69
C ALA A 210 21.90 -27.31 -11.82
N ASP A 211 22.18 -28.25 -10.90
CA ASP A 211 23.16 -29.34 -11.02
C ASP A 211 23.37 -29.95 -9.63
N ARG A 212 22.36 -30.71 -9.20
CA ARG A 212 22.59 -31.87 -8.33
C ARG A 212 21.90 -33.04 -9.01
N ALA A 213 22.63 -33.65 -9.94
CA ALA A 213 22.36 -35.01 -10.36
C ALA A 213 22.39 -35.90 -9.11
N ALA A 214 21.26 -36.55 -8.84
CA ALA A 214 21.13 -37.53 -7.77
C ALA A 214 22.09 -38.70 -7.99
N PRO A 215 22.81 -39.19 -6.97
CA PRO A 215 23.52 -40.45 -7.09
C PRO A 215 22.51 -41.59 -7.22
N ARG A 216 22.61 -42.35 -8.32
CA ARG A 216 21.88 -43.59 -8.56
C ARG A 216 22.25 -44.61 -7.47
N ALA A 217 21.24 -45.23 -6.87
CA ALA A 217 21.37 -46.33 -5.92
C ALA A 217 22.10 -47.52 -6.56
N PRO A 218 22.96 -48.26 -5.82
CA PRO A 218 23.56 -49.48 -6.32
C PRO A 218 22.53 -50.61 -6.39
N ALA A 219 22.53 -51.30 -7.53
CA ALA A 219 21.73 -52.48 -7.80
C ALA A 219 22.15 -53.65 -6.88
N ARG A 220 21.13 -54.26 -6.28
CA ARG A 220 21.17 -55.49 -5.49
C ARG A 220 21.35 -56.68 -6.44
N ARG A 221 22.44 -57.44 -6.33
CA ARG A 221 22.63 -58.80 -6.87
C ARG A 221 23.37 -59.61 -5.81
N THR A 222 22.66 -60.37 -4.96
CA THR A 222 22.32 -61.80 -5.12
C THR A 222 23.56 -62.69 -5.24
N ASN A 223 23.83 -63.41 -4.14
CA ASN A 223 24.75 -64.53 -4.03
C ASN A 223 24.43 -65.63 -5.04
N SER A 224 25.48 -66.18 -5.67
CA SER A 224 25.78 -67.60 -5.84
C SER A 224 27.14 -67.75 -6.51
#